data_AF-A0A938MDV8-F1
#
_entry.id   AF-A0A938MDV8-F1
#
_cell.length_a   1.000
_cell.length_b   1.000
_cell.length_c   1.000
_cell.angle_alpha   90.00
_cell.angle_beta   90.00
_cell.angle_gamma   90.00
#
_symmetry.space_group_name_H-M   'P 1'
#
loop_
_entity.id
_entity.type
_entity.pdbx_description
1 polymer ?
#
loop_
_entity_poly.entity_id
_entity_poly.type
_entity_poly.pdbx_seq_one_letter_code
_entity_poly.pdbx_strand_id
1 'polypeptide(L)'
;MAVWFESKPVRLEIELDLMRRHHPQARLLLRNKKLIVFKRVRGRQQVYTFRIEFADDHPYSCPRAYAIEPETVRGTPHNIPSHSNRLCLFPPSMAGPHLSGKVILDWVEAWTMDYEQYRETGRWPERHRDASDPK
;
A
#
# COMPACT_ATOMS: atom_id res chain seq x y z
N MET A 1 -5.41 15.99 -17.78
CA MET A 1 -4.00 15.56 -17.61
C MET A 1 -3.89 14.11 -18.05
N ALA A 2 -2.83 13.73 -18.76
CA ALA A 2 -2.58 12.33 -19.11
C ALA A 2 -2.15 11.56 -17.85
N VAL A 3 -2.63 10.34 -17.68
CA VAL A 3 -2.23 9.48 -16.56
C VAL A 3 -0.79 9.00 -16.76
N TRP A 4 -0.05 8.80 -15.67
CA TRP A 4 1.40 8.58 -15.70
C TRP A 4 1.82 7.41 -16.61
N PHE A 5 1.03 6.34 -16.67
CA PHE A 5 1.36 5.17 -17.46
C PHE A 5 1.06 5.34 -18.96
N GLU A 6 0.19 6.29 -19.34
CA GLU A 6 0.02 6.70 -20.74
C GLU A 6 1.22 7.56 -21.19
N SER A 7 1.72 8.43 -20.31
CA SER A 7 2.84 9.35 -20.61
C SER A 7 4.23 8.72 -20.42
N LYS A 8 4.33 7.64 -19.63
CA LYS A 8 5.59 6.95 -19.31
C LYS A 8 5.44 5.42 -19.47
N PRO A 9 5.22 4.91 -20.69
CA PRO A 9 4.96 3.49 -20.93
C PRO A 9 6.10 2.57 -20.47
N VAL A 10 7.36 3.00 -20.64
CA VAL A 10 8.54 2.25 -20.17
C VAL A 10 8.52 2.10 -18.64
N ARG A 11 8.10 3.14 -17.90
CA ARG A 11 7.97 3.05 -16.45
C ARG A 11 6.88 2.03 -16.09
N LEU A 12 5.75 2.04 -16.79
CA LEU A 12 4.70 1.05 -16.56
C LEU A 12 5.23 -0.38 -16.74
N GLU A 13 5.97 -0.65 -17.81
CA GLU A 13 6.55 -1.98 -18.05
C GLU A 13 7.45 -2.44 -16.91
N ILE A 14 8.34 -1.56 -16.44
CA ILE A 14 9.22 -1.83 -15.28
C ILE A 14 8.39 -2.11 -14.01
N GLU A 15 7.37 -1.30 -13.74
CA GLU A 15 6.51 -1.48 -12.56
C GLU A 15 5.76 -2.82 -12.61
N LEU A 16 5.20 -3.18 -13.77
CA LEU A 16 4.50 -4.45 -13.98
C LEU A 16 5.44 -5.65 -13.85
N ASP A 17 6.65 -5.56 -14.41
CA ASP A 17 7.66 -6.61 -14.33
C ASP A 17 8.13 -6.84 -12.88
N LEU A 18 8.48 -5.76 -12.16
CA LEU A 18 8.88 -5.83 -10.76
C LEU A 18 7.77 -6.43 -9.89
N MET A 19 6.53 -5.98 -10.05
CA MET A 19 5.40 -6.53 -9.29
C MET A 19 5.14 -8.00 -9.60
N ARG A 20 5.23 -8.43 -10.87
CA ARG A 20 5.02 -9.84 -11.26
C ARG A 20 6.12 -10.76 -10.72
N ARG A 21 7.38 -10.31 -10.74
CA ARG A 21 8.52 -11.10 -10.25
C ARG A 21 8.48 -11.27 -8.73
N HIS A 22 8.21 -10.20 -7.99
CA HIS A 22 8.30 -10.20 -6.53
C HIS A 22 6.99 -10.52 -5.82
N HIS A 23 5.85 -10.25 -6.46
CA HIS A 23 4.53 -10.54 -5.91
C HIS A 23 3.65 -11.22 -6.97
N PRO A 24 3.98 -12.46 -7.39
CA PRO A 24 3.28 -13.17 -8.47
C PRO A 24 1.80 -13.44 -8.18
N GLN A 25 1.41 -13.41 -6.89
CA GLN A 25 0.02 -13.56 -6.45
C GLN A 25 -0.78 -12.25 -6.49
N ALA A 26 -0.14 -11.12 -6.79
CA ALA A 26 -0.83 -9.85 -6.95
C ALA A 26 -1.61 -9.85 -8.27
N ARG A 27 -2.88 -9.45 -8.21
CA ARG A 27 -3.74 -9.29 -9.39
C ARG A 27 -3.78 -7.84 -9.79
N LEU A 28 -3.26 -7.55 -10.98
CA LEU A 28 -3.23 -6.20 -11.55
C LEU A 28 -4.47 -5.98 -12.42
N LEU A 29 -5.08 -4.81 -12.28
CA LEU A 29 -6.25 -4.38 -13.04
C LEU A 29 -6.00 -2.95 -13.53
N LEU A 30 -5.97 -2.77 -14.85
CA LEU A 30 -6.01 -1.45 -15.47
C LEU A 30 -7.45 -1.17 -15.91
N ARG A 31 -8.14 -0.24 -15.23
CA ARG A 31 -9.55 0.08 -15.53
C ARG A 31 -9.81 1.57 -15.34
N ASN A 32 -10.55 2.19 -16.25
CA ASN A 32 -10.93 3.61 -16.19
C ASN A 32 -9.73 4.53 -15.94
N LYS A 33 -8.63 4.29 -16.65
CA LYS A 33 -7.36 5.00 -16.48
C LYS A 33 -6.72 4.90 -15.08
N LYS A 34 -7.06 3.90 -14.29
CA LYS A 34 -6.43 3.62 -13.00
C LYS A 34 -5.73 2.28 -13.02
N LEU A 35 -4.49 2.26 -12.52
CA LEU A 35 -3.81 1.03 -12.16
C LEU A 35 -4.21 0.65 -10.73
N ILE A 36 -4.89 -0.48 -10.61
CA ILE A 36 -5.34 -1.04 -9.34
C ILE A 36 -4.66 -2.39 -9.15
N VAL A 37 -4.14 -2.63 -7.95
CA VAL A 37 -3.52 -3.91 -7.59
C VAL A 37 -4.28 -4.50 -6.42
N PHE A 38 -4.65 -5.77 -6.54
CA PHE A 38 -5.17 -6.56 -5.43
C PHE A 38 -4.08 -7.50 -4.95
N LYS A 39 -3.83 -7.53 -3.64
CA LYS A 39 -2.82 -8.40 -3.05
C LYS A 39 -3.39 -9.12 -1.84
N ARG A 40 -3.19 -10.43 -1.79
CA ARG A 40 -3.44 -11.23 -0.59
C ARG A 40 -2.16 -11.34 0.21
N VAL A 41 -2.23 -11.05 1.50
CA VAL A 41 -1.10 -11.17 2.44
C VAL A 41 -1.51 -12.10 3.57
N ARG A 42 -0.68 -13.11 3.84
CA ARG A 42 -0.86 -13.99 5.00
C ARG A 42 -0.16 -13.36 6.20
N GLY A 43 -0.94 -12.92 7.17
CA GLY A 43 -0.45 -12.63 8.52
C GLY A 43 -0.25 -13.91 9.34
N ARG A 44 0.20 -13.73 10.57
CA ARG A 44 0.28 -14.77 11.62
C ARG A 44 -1.10 -15.37 11.91
N GLN A 45 -2.13 -14.53 12.01
CA GLN A 45 -3.46 -14.96 12.44
C GLN A 45 -4.40 -15.26 11.28
N GLN A 46 -4.36 -14.44 10.21
CA GLN A 46 -5.32 -14.55 9.11
C GLN A 46 -4.76 -14.08 7.76
N VAL A 47 -5.58 -14.17 6.70
CA VAL A 47 -5.23 -13.66 5.37
C VAL A 47 -5.99 -12.36 5.13
N TYR A 48 -5.27 -11.33 4.69
CA TYR A 48 -5.83 -10.05 4.33
C TYR A 48 -5.82 -9.87 2.81
N THR A 49 -6.86 -9.24 2.29
CA THR A 49 -6.96 -8.80 0.90
C THR A 49 -6.88 -7.29 0.89
N PHE A 50 -5.87 -6.78 0.20
CA PHE A 50 -5.64 -5.35 0.03
C PHE A 50 -5.99 -4.90 -1.38
N ARG A 51 -6.54 -3.69 -1.49
CA ARG A 51 -6.68 -2.95 -2.75
C ARG A 51 -5.76 -1.74 -2.72
N ILE A 52 -4.88 -1.64 -3.71
CA ILE A 52 -3.94 -0.54 -3.88
C ILE A 52 -4.31 0.19 -5.18
N GLU A 53 -4.59 1.48 -5.08
CA GLU A 53 -4.91 2.35 -6.21
C GLU A 53 -3.78 3.34 -6.43
N PHE A 54 -3.10 3.26 -7.58
CA PHE A 54 -2.05 4.20 -7.94
C PHE A 54 -2.65 5.55 -8.35
N ALA A 55 -1.99 6.63 -7.94
CA ALA A 55 -2.39 7.99 -8.31
C ALA A 55 -2.11 8.25 -9.79
N ASP A 56 -2.84 9.20 -10.37
CA ASP A 56 -2.72 9.56 -11.79
C ASP A 56 -1.34 10.14 -12.13
N ASP A 57 -0.65 10.73 -11.14
CA ASP A 57 0.68 11.33 -11.20
C ASP A 57 1.75 10.49 -10.48
N HIS A 58 1.51 9.19 -10.24
CA HIS A 58 2.56 8.28 -9.73
C HIS A 58 3.85 8.41 -10.55
N PRO A 59 5.04 8.43 -9.92
CA PRO A 59 5.31 8.16 -8.51
C PRO A 59 5.39 9.39 -7.60
N TYR A 60 4.89 10.55 -8.03
CA TYR A 60 4.98 11.80 -7.26
C TYR A 60 3.89 11.95 -6.20
N SER A 61 2.81 11.17 -6.31
CA SER A 61 1.78 11.05 -5.28
C SER A 61 1.70 9.63 -4.74
N CYS A 62 1.34 9.52 -3.46
CA CYS A 62 1.15 8.26 -2.78
C CYS A 62 -0.04 7.48 -3.36
N PRO A 63 0.07 6.15 -3.50
CA PRO A 63 -1.09 5.33 -3.78
C PRO A 63 -2.06 5.35 -2.59
N ARG A 64 -3.28 4.90 -2.84
CA ARG A 64 -4.28 4.66 -1.79
C ARG A 64 -4.38 3.17 -1.55
N ALA A 65 -3.98 2.71 -0.38
CA ALA A 65 -4.08 1.31 0.02
C ALA A 65 -5.24 1.12 1.01
N TYR A 66 -5.99 0.04 0.84
CA TYR A 66 -7.16 -0.29 1.65
C TYR A 66 -7.12 -1.77 2.04
N ALA A 67 -7.36 -2.07 3.31
CA ALA A 67 -7.69 -3.44 3.74
C ALA A 67 -9.17 -3.70 3.46
N ILE A 68 -9.46 -4.61 2.54
CA ILE A 68 -10.83 -4.93 2.10
C ILE A 68 -11.42 -6.06 2.93
N GLU A 69 -10.62 -7.11 3.17
CA GLU A 69 -11.10 -8.28 3.90
C GLU A 69 -9.95 -8.98 4.63
N PRO A 70 -10.03 -9.20 5.94
CA PRO A 70 -10.98 -8.50 6.83
C PRO A 70 -10.66 -7.01 6.87
N GLU A 71 -11.68 -6.20 7.16
CA GLU A 71 -11.48 -4.78 7.43
C GLU A 71 -10.62 -4.59 8.69
N THR A 72 -9.73 -3.61 8.65
CA THR A 72 -8.95 -3.21 9.82
C THR A 72 -9.83 -2.42 10.78
N VAL A 73 -9.64 -2.62 12.08
CA VAL A 73 -10.30 -1.80 13.10
C VAL A 73 -9.99 -0.32 12.88
N ARG A 74 -11.03 0.52 12.92
CA ARG A 74 -10.89 1.97 12.74
C ARG A 74 -10.15 2.59 13.92
N GLY A 75 -9.38 3.64 13.64
CA GLY A 75 -8.66 4.39 14.68
C GLY A 75 -7.41 3.68 15.21
N THR A 76 -6.98 2.57 14.62
CA THR A 76 -5.66 2.00 14.91
C THR A 76 -4.55 2.88 14.32
N PRO A 77 -3.33 2.82 14.85
CA PRO A 77 -2.18 3.48 14.24
C PRO A 77 -2.05 3.11 12.75
N HIS A 78 -1.51 4.05 11.97
CA HIS A 78 -1.33 3.90 10.51
C HIS A 78 -2.61 3.56 9.73
N ASN A 79 -3.79 3.86 10.29
CA ASN A 79 -5.07 3.93 9.59
C ASN A 79 -5.49 5.40 9.48
N ILE A 80 -5.93 5.86 8.31
CA ILE A 80 -6.37 7.24 8.11
C ILE A 80 -7.82 7.35 8.61
N PRO A 81 -8.08 7.99 9.78
CA PRO A 81 -9.37 7.88 10.46
C PRO A 81 -10.54 8.47 9.65
N SER A 82 -10.25 9.47 8.82
CA SER A 82 -11.22 10.17 7.98
C SER A 82 -11.57 9.43 6.68
N HIS A 83 -10.91 8.32 6.35
CA HIS A 83 -11.09 7.62 5.08
C HIS A 83 -11.17 6.11 5.26
N SER A 84 -12.39 5.57 5.43
CA SER A 84 -12.81 4.17 5.20
C SER A 84 -11.69 3.11 5.08
N ASN A 85 -10.95 2.87 6.17
CA ASN A 85 -9.88 1.87 6.25
C ASN A 85 -8.71 2.06 5.26
N ARG A 86 -8.43 3.31 4.88
CA ARG A 86 -7.23 3.66 4.11
C ARG A 86 -6.00 3.56 5.01
N LEU A 87 -4.99 2.87 4.53
CA LEU A 87 -3.73 2.69 5.23
C LEU A 87 -2.80 3.87 4.99
N CYS A 88 -2.07 4.26 6.03
CA CYS A 88 -0.90 5.13 5.93
C CYS A 88 0.35 4.26 5.88
N LEU A 89 0.76 3.86 4.67
CA LEU A 89 1.90 2.96 4.48
C LEU A 89 3.25 3.65 4.68
N PHE A 90 3.33 4.96 4.38
CA PHE A 90 4.53 5.79 4.44
C PHE A 90 4.15 7.27 4.40
N PRO A 91 5.02 8.20 4.85
CA PRO A 91 4.71 9.62 4.84
C PRO A 91 4.73 10.19 3.41
N PRO A 92 3.87 11.17 3.07
CA PRO A 92 3.81 11.73 1.71
C PRO A 92 5.13 12.27 1.16
N SER A 93 6.06 12.71 2.03
CA SER A 93 7.39 13.19 1.66
C SER A 93 8.30 12.13 1.03
N MET A 94 7.98 10.84 1.20
CA MET A 94 8.71 9.74 0.55
C MET A 94 8.22 9.45 -0.87
N ALA A 95 7.17 10.11 -1.36
CA ALA A 95 6.77 9.96 -2.76
C ALA A 95 7.86 10.50 -3.69
N GLY A 96 8.19 9.74 -4.75
CA GLY A 96 9.17 10.15 -5.73
C GLY A 96 9.62 9.04 -6.67
N PRO A 97 10.49 9.34 -7.66
CA PRO A 97 10.87 8.41 -8.73
C PRO A 97 11.43 7.05 -8.29
N HIS A 98 11.99 6.97 -7.08
CA HIS A 98 12.53 5.74 -6.49
C HIS A 98 11.44 4.75 -6.04
N LEU A 99 10.20 5.22 -5.88
CA LEU A 99 9.09 4.46 -5.33
C LEU A 99 8.41 3.63 -6.42
N SER A 100 8.47 2.30 -6.29
CA SER A 100 7.86 1.35 -7.22
C SER A 100 6.65 0.66 -6.59
N GLY A 101 5.78 0.10 -7.44
CA GLY A 101 4.69 -0.77 -7.04
C GLY A 101 5.19 -1.94 -6.22
N LYS A 102 6.36 -2.50 -6.54
CA LYS A 102 7.00 -3.54 -5.71
C LYS A 102 7.24 -3.05 -4.27
N VAL A 103 7.85 -1.88 -4.10
CA VAL A 103 8.10 -1.30 -2.77
C VAL A 103 6.80 -1.05 -2.00
N ILE A 104 5.77 -0.53 -2.69
CA ILE A 104 4.43 -0.34 -2.08
C ILE A 104 3.85 -1.66 -1.59
N LEU A 105 3.97 -2.71 -2.39
CA LEU A 105 3.46 -4.04 -2.05
C LEU A 105 4.27 -4.68 -0.90
N ASP A 106 5.58 -4.46 -0.79
CA ASP A 106 6.37 -4.86 0.38
C ASP A 106 5.88 -4.16 1.65
N TRP A 107 5.61 -2.85 1.57
CA TRP A 107 5.10 -2.10 2.72
C TRP A 107 3.72 -2.58 3.17
N VAL A 108 2.86 -3.04 2.27
CA VAL A 108 1.59 -3.68 2.65
C VAL A 108 1.84 -4.97 3.44
N GLU A 109 2.86 -5.76 3.10
CA GLU A 109 3.24 -6.95 3.87
C GLU A 109 3.77 -6.57 5.26
N ALA A 110 4.69 -5.61 5.34
CA ALA A 110 5.24 -5.11 6.59
C ALA A 110 4.12 -4.56 7.51
N TRP A 111 3.25 -3.72 6.95
CA TRP A 111 2.10 -3.15 7.65
C TRP A 111 1.20 -4.25 8.23
N THR A 112 0.96 -5.34 7.50
CA THR A 112 0.14 -6.46 7.98
C THR A 112 0.75 -7.11 9.23
N MET A 113 2.06 -7.32 9.24
CA MET A 113 2.76 -7.92 10.37
C MET A 113 2.75 -7.01 11.60
N ASP A 114 2.93 -5.70 11.38
CA ASP A 114 2.90 -4.72 12.46
C ASP A 114 1.49 -4.54 13.02
N TYR A 115 0.48 -4.56 12.16
CA TYR A 115 -0.92 -4.49 12.55
C TYR A 115 -1.31 -5.65 13.46
N GLU A 116 -0.96 -6.89 13.11
CA GLU A 116 -1.27 -8.04 13.96
C GLU A 116 -0.52 -7.99 15.29
N GLN A 117 0.74 -7.55 15.30
CA GLN A 117 1.46 -7.33 16.56
C GLN A 117 0.79 -6.25 17.42
N TYR A 118 0.31 -5.16 16.83
CA TYR A 118 -0.47 -4.16 17.54
C TYR A 118 -1.78 -4.75 18.10
N ARG A 119 -2.48 -5.60 17.33
CA ARG A 119 -3.70 -6.28 17.79
C ARG A 119 -3.43 -7.21 18.98
N GLU A 120 -2.25 -7.83 19.03
CA GLU A 120 -1.82 -8.71 20.12
C GLU A 120 -1.37 -7.92 21.37
N THR A 121 -0.63 -6.83 21.19
CA THR A 121 0.13 -6.17 22.27
C THR A 121 -0.40 -4.79 22.67
N GLY A 122 -1.27 -4.20 21.86
CA GLY A 122 -1.72 -2.81 21.99
C GLY A 122 -0.67 -1.76 21.63
N ARG A 123 0.51 -2.16 21.13
CA ARG A 123 1.63 -1.25 20.80
C ARG A 123 2.08 -1.44 19.36
N TRP A 124 2.20 -0.33 18.62
CA TRP A 124 2.76 -0.37 17.27
C TRP A 124 4.28 -0.58 17.34
N PRO A 125 4.89 -1.40 16.49
CA PRO A 125 6.32 -1.68 16.55
C PRO A 125 7.17 -0.42 16.28
N GLU A 126 8.14 -0.13 17.15
CA GLU A 126 8.97 1.09 17.06
C GLU A 126 9.83 1.18 15.79
N ARG A 127 10.09 0.04 15.14
CA ARG A 127 10.83 -0.04 13.86
C ARG A 127 10.17 0.72 12.69
N HIS A 128 8.90 1.12 12.83
CA HIS A 128 8.13 1.87 11.83
C HIS A 128 7.47 3.13 12.41
N ARG A 129 8.01 3.70 13.49
CA ARG A 129 7.56 5.00 14.03
C ARG A 129 7.81 6.11 13.00
N ASP A 130 6.76 6.53 12.30
CA ASP A 130 6.73 7.82 11.60
C ASP A 130 6.23 8.93 12.53
N ALA A 131 6.63 10.17 12.25
CA ALA A 131 6.48 11.38 13.08
C ALA A 131 5.06 11.78 13.54
N SER A 132 4.03 10.98 13.22
CA SER A 132 2.63 11.20 13.56
C SER A 132 2.15 10.46 14.81
N ASP A 133 3.00 9.64 15.45
CA ASP A 133 2.66 9.01 16.73
C ASP A 133 2.67 10.06 17.85
N PRO A 134 1.55 10.28 18.58
CA PRO A 134 1.56 11.14 19.75
C PRO A 134 2.47 10.55 20.83
N LYS A 135 3.27 11.42 21.45
CA LYS A 135 4.12 11.11 22.62
C LYS A 135 3.29 10.71 23.82
#